data_AF-A0A7I7SWU7-F1
#
_entry.id   AF-A0A7I7SWU7-F1
#
_cell.length_a   1.000
_cell.length_b   1.000
_cell.length_c   1.000
_cell.angle_alpha   90.00
_cell.angle_beta   90.00
_cell.angle_gamma   90.00
#
_symmetry.space_group_name_H-M   'P 1'
#
loop_
_entity.id
_entity.type
_entity.pdbx_description
1 polymer ?
#
loop_
_entity_poly.entity_id
_entity_poly.type
_entity_poly.pdbx_seq_one_letter_code
_entity_poly.pdbx_strand_id
1 'polypeptide(L)'
;MPDGTDTSANTPAARPMFTRTRDAIEAHLSIVFTALALSREVQNRSGLSLRRFLRTHKPLRSAIDLNGAIAAFPPALNAAVTTMLNALETENSRDYAK
;
A
#
# COMPACT_ATOMS: atom_id res chain seq x y z
N MET A 1 4.63 -50.24 -41.78
CA MET A 1 5.48 -49.12 -42.23
C MET A 1 5.47 -48.09 -41.11
N PRO A 2 6.60 -47.74 -40.49
CA PRO A 2 6.65 -46.68 -39.47
C PRO A 2 6.75 -45.33 -40.20
N ASP A 3 5.86 -44.40 -39.88
CA ASP A 3 6.00 -43.00 -40.28
C ASP A 3 6.16 -42.17 -39.00
N GLY A 4 7.40 -41.70 -38.82
CA GLY A 4 7.71 -40.39 -38.26
C GLY A 4 6.89 -39.95 -37.07
N THR A 5 7.39 -40.26 -35.88
CA THR A 5 7.25 -39.31 -34.79
C THR A 5 7.86 -37.96 -35.20
N ASP A 6 7.35 -36.93 -34.53
CA ASP A 6 8.06 -35.72 -34.13
C ASP A 6 8.76 -34.87 -35.20
N THR A 7 8.14 -33.72 -35.54
CA THR A 7 8.81 -32.43 -35.33
C THR A 7 7.78 -31.29 -35.23
N SER A 8 7.64 -30.81 -33.99
CA SER A 8 7.51 -29.40 -33.62
C SER A 8 6.54 -28.52 -34.44
N ALA A 9 5.27 -28.57 -34.06
CA ALA A 9 4.50 -27.33 -33.94
C ALA A 9 4.17 -27.07 -32.46
N ASN A 10 5.16 -27.22 -31.57
CA ASN A 10 5.13 -26.53 -30.28
C ASN A 10 5.66 -25.10 -30.49
N THR A 11 5.04 -24.37 -31.42
CA THR A 11 5.15 -22.92 -31.43
C THR A 11 4.28 -22.43 -30.28
N PRO A 12 4.84 -21.85 -29.21
CA PRO A 12 4.00 -21.26 -28.18
C PRO A 12 3.09 -20.26 -28.85
N ALA A 13 1.78 -20.48 -28.77
CA ALA A 13 0.79 -19.50 -29.22
C ALA A 13 1.19 -18.16 -28.62
N ALA A 14 1.36 -17.15 -29.48
CA ALA A 14 1.80 -15.82 -29.05
C ALA A 14 0.86 -15.33 -27.95
N ARG A 15 1.31 -15.39 -26.70
CA ARG A 15 0.57 -14.83 -25.57
C ARG A 15 0.67 -13.32 -25.72
N PRO A 16 -0.45 -12.58 -25.72
CA PRO A 16 -0.43 -11.14 -25.97
C PRO A 16 0.30 -10.42 -24.83
N MET A 17 1.62 -10.23 -24.96
CA MET A 17 2.45 -9.51 -23.98
C MET A 17 1.99 -8.06 -23.81
N PHE A 18 1.51 -7.43 -24.89
CA PHE A 18 1.07 -6.04 -24.87
C PHE A 18 -0.17 -5.79 -24.00
N THR A 19 -1.04 -6.79 -23.83
CA THR A 19 -2.21 -6.69 -22.91
C THR A 19 -1.75 -6.67 -21.46
N ARG A 20 -0.80 -7.55 -21.10
CA ARG A 20 -0.17 -7.57 -19.78
C ARG A 20 0.57 -6.27 -19.48
N THR A 21 1.19 -5.65 -20.48
CA THR A 21 1.86 -4.34 -20.31
C THR A 21 0.86 -3.23 -20.00
N ARG A 22 -0.28 -3.19 -20.70
CA ARG A 22 -1.35 -2.22 -20.41
C ARG A 22 -1.90 -2.40 -18.99
N ASP A 23 -2.22 -3.64 -18.62
CA ASP A 23 -2.72 -3.95 -17.26
C ASP A 23 -1.70 -3.58 -16.18
N ALA A 24 -0.41 -3.83 -16.44
CA ALA A 24 0.66 -3.46 -15.51
C ALA A 24 0.81 -1.94 -15.36
N ILE A 25 0.70 -1.18 -16.46
CA ILE A 25 0.73 0.30 -16.42
C ILE A 25 -0.47 0.83 -15.64
N GLU A 26 -1.67 0.35 -15.93
CA GLU A 26 -2.90 0.81 -15.29
C GLU A 26 -2.89 0.48 -13.79
N ALA A 27 -2.50 -0.74 -13.42
CA ALA A 27 -2.34 -1.12 -12.02
C ALA A 27 -1.29 -0.25 -11.31
N HIS A 28 -0.16 0.02 -11.96
CA HIS A 28 0.89 0.85 -11.38
C HIS A 28 0.42 2.29 -11.17
N LEU A 29 -0.21 2.89 -12.18
CA LEU A 29 -0.75 4.25 -12.09
C LEU A 29 -1.86 4.34 -11.03
N SER A 30 -2.73 3.33 -10.93
CA SER A 30 -3.75 3.26 -9.88
C SER A 30 -3.13 3.28 -8.49
N ILE A 31 -2.12 2.44 -8.24
CA ILE A 31 -1.43 2.37 -6.94
C ILE A 31 -0.70 3.69 -6.65
N VAL A 32 0.04 4.23 -7.62
CA VAL A 32 0.79 5.48 -7.45
C VAL A 32 -0.16 6.65 -7.19
N PHE A 33 -1.25 6.76 -7.94
CA PHE A 33 -2.23 7.83 -7.77
C PHE A 33 -2.93 7.73 -6.41
N THR A 34 -3.31 6.52 -5.99
CA THR A 34 -3.90 6.27 -4.67
C THR A 34 -2.90 6.65 -3.56
N ALA A 35 -1.64 6.24 -3.67
CA ALA A 35 -0.61 6.57 -2.70
C ALA A 35 -0.35 8.09 -2.64
N LEU A 36 -0.38 8.78 -3.78
CA LEU A 36 -0.21 10.23 -3.85
C LEU A 36 -1.39 10.97 -3.24
N ALA A 37 -2.63 10.56 -3.54
CA ALA A 37 -3.84 11.12 -2.96
C ALA A 37 -3.83 10.96 -1.42
N LEU A 38 -3.53 9.76 -0.93
CA LEU A 38 -3.39 9.50 0.51
C LEU A 38 -2.29 10.36 1.14
N SER A 39 -1.13 10.46 0.47
CA SER A 39 -0.01 11.28 0.95
C SER A 39 -0.39 12.75 1.03
N ARG A 40 -1.15 13.26 0.06
CA ARG A 40 -1.62 14.65 0.06
C ARG A 40 -2.63 14.88 1.18
N GLU A 41 -3.54 13.94 1.39
CA GLU A 41 -4.56 14.04 2.42
C GLU A 41 -3.97 14.06 3.82
N VAL A 42 -3.03 13.16 4.11
CA VAL A 42 -2.29 13.14 5.38
C VAL A 42 -1.58 14.47 5.62
N GLN A 43 -0.90 15.01 4.60
CA GLN A 43 -0.20 16.30 4.72
C GLN A 43 -1.17 17.47 4.94
N ASN A 44 -2.31 17.49 4.25
CA ASN A 44 -3.35 18.51 4.40
C ASN A 44 -3.96 18.49 5.81
N ARG A 45 -4.29 17.30 6.35
CA ARG A 45 -4.89 17.17 7.69
C ARG A 45 -3.91 17.45 8.82
N SER A 46 -2.68 16.95 8.71
CA SER A 46 -1.71 17.05 9.81
C SER A 46 -0.87 18.32 9.77
N GLY A 47 -0.83 19.04 8.63
CA GLY A 47 0.03 20.21 8.40
C GLY A 47 1.53 19.89 8.42
N LEU A 48 1.91 18.61 8.31
CA LEU A 48 3.30 18.14 8.33
C LEU A 48 3.66 17.55 6.99
N SER A 49 4.94 17.61 6.60
CA SER A 49 5.42 16.79 5.50
C SER A 49 5.25 15.29 5.82
N LEU A 50 4.99 14.48 4.80
CA LEU A 50 4.79 13.03 4.98
C LEU A 50 5.97 12.36 5.71
N ARG A 51 7.21 12.78 5.39
CA ARG A 51 8.42 12.30 6.08
C ARG A 51 8.40 12.63 7.58
N ARG A 52 8.00 13.84 7.96
CA ARG A 52 7.93 14.25 9.36
C ARG A 52 6.80 13.52 10.07
N PHE A 53 5.64 13.39 9.43
CA PHE A 53 4.52 12.59 9.93
C PHE A 53 4.96 11.14 10.24
N LEU A 54 5.52 10.43 9.25
CA LEU A 54 5.97 9.05 9.43
C LEU A 54 7.05 8.91 10.52
N ARG A 55 7.98 9.88 10.64
CA ARG A 55 9.01 9.85 11.69
C ARG A 55 8.42 10.09 13.09
N THR A 56 7.43 10.97 13.21
CA THR A 56 6.71 11.22 14.48
C THR A 56 5.91 10.00 14.91
N HIS A 57 5.29 9.28 13.96
CA HIS A 57 4.47 8.10 14.24
C HIS A 57 5.27 6.77 14.30
N LYS A 58 6.52 6.73 13.80
CA LYS A 58 7.37 5.53 13.85
C LYS A 58 7.52 4.93 15.25
N PRO A 59 7.73 5.71 16.33
CA PRO A 59 7.84 5.18 17.69
C PRO A 59 6.52 4.61 18.25
N LEU A 60 5.38 4.92 17.63
CA LEU A 60 4.08 4.39 18.04
C LEU A 60 3.82 2.99 17.50
N ARG A 61 4.73 2.44 16.69
CA ARG A 61 4.66 1.05 16.26
C ARG A 61 4.95 0.19 17.49
N SER A 62 3.87 -0.27 18.09
CA SER A 62 3.82 -1.06 19.32
C SER A 62 4.32 -2.49 19.14
N ALA A 63 4.41 -2.96 17.90
CA ALA A 63 4.85 -4.31 17.56
C ALA A 63 6.37 -4.36 17.39
N ILE A 64 7.06 -5.01 18.34
CA ILE A 64 8.45 -5.45 18.16
C ILE A 64 8.39 -6.93 17.80
N ASP A 65 9.04 -7.31 16.71
CA ASP A 65 9.25 -8.72 16.36
C ASP A 65 10.44 -9.25 17.18
N LEU A 66 10.16 -10.12 18.14
CA LEU A 66 11.15 -10.87 18.90
C LEU A 66 11.06 -12.33 18.46
N ASN A 67 11.93 -12.75 17.54
CA ASN A 67 12.02 -14.13 17.07
C ASN A 67 10.67 -14.73 16.64
N GLY A 68 9.85 -13.98 15.89
CA GLY A 68 8.55 -14.43 15.39
C GLY A 68 7.38 -14.24 16.35
N ALA A 69 7.63 -13.79 17.58
CA ALA A 69 6.58 -13.36 18.50
C ALA A 69 6.37 -11.85 18.37
N ILE A 70 5.23 -11.46 17.80
CA ILE A 70 4.79 -10.06 17.75
C ILE A 70 4.28 -9.68 19.15
N ALA A 71 5.13 -9.00 19.93
CA ALA A 71 4.71 -8.43 21.20
C ALA A 71 4.24 -6.99 20.98
N ALA A 72 2.97 -6.71 21.26
CA ALA A 72 2.38 -5.38 21.16
C ALA A 72 2.43 -4.66 22.52
N PHE A 73 3.22 -3.59 22.62
CA PHE A 73 3.24 -2.72 23.80
C PHE A 73 2.46 -1.44 23.54
N PRO A 74 1.55 -1.01 24.42
CA PRO A 74 0.80 0.23 24.20
C PRO A 74 1.77 1.40 23.97
N PRO A 75 1.64 2.14 22.86
CA PRO A 75 2.57 3.21 22.56
C PRO A 75 2.38 4.35 23.55
N ALA A 76 3.48 4.91 24.05
CA ALA A 76 3.44 6.12 24.86
C ALA A 76 3.00 7.31 23.98
N LEU A 77 1.70 7.61 24.00
CA LEU A 77 1.10 8.71 23.24
C LEU A 77 1.39 10.04 23.96
N ASN A 78 1.98 10.99 23.23
CA ASN A 78 2.10 12.37 23.70
C ASN A 78 0.94 13.22 23.16
N ALA A 79 0.73 14.41 23.76
CA ALA A 79 -0.38 15.29 23.42
C ALA A 79 -0.37 15.71 21.93
N ALA A 80 0.80 15.97 21.36
CA ALA A 80 0.93 16.36 19.95
C ALA A 80 0.49 15.25 18.97
N VAL A 81 0.89 14.00 19.24
CA VAL A 81 0.49 12.82 18.46
C VAL A 81 -1.02 12.58 18.57
N THR A 82 -1.58 12.77 19.77
CA THR A 82 -3.01 12.58 20.02
C THR A 82 -3.84 13.58 19.19
N THR A 83 -3.42 14.85 19.16
CA THR A 83 -4.03 15.86 18.28
C THR A 83 -3.96 15.49 16.82
N MET A 84 -2.83 14.92 16.36
CA MET A 84 -2.70 14.47 14.97
C MET A 84 -3.61 13.29 14.65
N LEU A 85 -3.73 12.30 15.53
CA LEU A 85 -4.66 11.17 15.36
C LEU A 85 -6.11 11.64 15.29
N ASN A 86 -6.52 12.53 16.20
CA ASN A 86 -7.87 13.08 16.23
C ASN A 86 -8.21 13.87 14.95
N ALA A 87 -7.25 14.61 14.39
CA ALA A 87 -7.43 15.32 13.13
C ALA A 87 -7.69 14.38 11.94
N LEU A 88 -7.24 13.13 12.00
CA LEU A 88 -7.53 12.12 10.99
C LEU A 88 -8.94 11.50 11.17
N GLU A 89 -9.42 11.39 12.41
CA GLU A 89 -10.67 10.70 12.77
C GLU A 89 -11.94 11.52 12.46
N THR A 90 -11.89 12.85 12.56
CA THR A 90 -13.07 13.74 12.44
C THR A 90 -13.84 13.71 11.12
N GLU A 91 -13.29 13.13 10.05
CA GLU A 91 -14.01 12.95 8.78
C GLU A 91 -14.46 11.51 8.54
N ASN A 92 -13.67 10.52 8.99
CA ASN A 92 -13.99 9.10 8.79
C ASN A 92 -15.35 8.74 9.42
N SER A 93 -15.69 9.34 10.56
CA SER A 93 -16.99 9.11 11.24
C SER A 93 -18.19 9.75 10.55
N ARG A 94 -17.99 10.71 9.63
CA ARG A 94 -19.08 11.33 8.86
C ARG A 94 -19.49 10.48 7.66
N ASP A 95 -18.57 9.71 7.09
CA ASP A 95 -18.80 8.92 5.89
C ASP A 95 -19.47 7.55 6.14
N TYR A 96 -19.42 7.02 7.37
CA TYR A 96 -20.13 5.78 7.76
C TYR A 96 -21.52 6.02 8.39
N ALA A 97 -21.94 7.28 8.55
CA ALA A 97 -23.22 7.64 9.16
C ALA A 97 -24.34 7.89 8.12
N LYS A 98 -24.19 7.43 6.88
CA LYS A 98 -25.17 7.58 5.80
C LYS A 98 -25.65 6.23 5.26
#